data_AF-A0A3B9UDW4-F1
#
_entry.id   AF-A0A3B9UDW4-F1
#
_cell.length_a   1.000
_cell.length_b   1.000
_cell.length_c   1.000
_cell.angle_alpha   90.00
_cell.angle_beta   90.00
_cell.angle_gamma   90.00
#
_symmetry.space_group_name_H-M   'P 1'
#
loop_
_entity.id
_entity.type
_entity.pdbx_description
1 polymer ?
#
loop_
_entity_poly.entity_id
_entity_poly.type
_entity_poly.pdbx_seq_one_letter_code
_entity_poly.pdbx_strand_id
1 'polypeptide(L)' 'GCYLDNIEPATGEVYSLIPDSGTEDVARAVEAAKKAYPTWSTLTAAERSKHLLAVAHRIEERMDELAAAE' A
#
# COMPACT_ATOMS: atom_id res chain seq x y z
N GLY A 1 -14.48 8.42 7.96
CA GLY A 1 -14.19 7.06 8.44
C GLY A 1 -13.90 7.12 9.91
N CYS A 2 -13.90 5.98 10.58
CA CYS A 2 -13.24 5.86 11.88
C CYS A 2 -11.71 5.86 11.65
N TYR A 3 -10.95 6.12 12.71
CA TYR A 3 -9.49 6.14 12.66
C TYR A 3 -8.93 5.42 13.88
N LEU A 4 -7.78 4.78 13.69
CA LEU A 4 -6.98 4.16 14.74
C LEU A 4 -5.81 5.09 15.08
N ASP A 5 -5.52 5.21 16.36
CA ASP A 5 -4.36 5.95 16.84
C ASP A 5 -3.09 5.18 16.50
N ASN A 6 -2.16 5.86 15.82
CA ASN A 6 -0.83 5.35 15.55
C ASN A 6 0.14 5.94 16.58
N ILE A 7 0.53 5.09 17.53
CA ILE A 7 1.26 5.52 18.73
C ILE A 7 2.75 5.42 18.47
N GLU A 8 3.49 6.49 18.77
CA GLU A 8 4.94 6.52 18.76
C GLU A 8 5.48 5.65 19.91
N PRO A 9 6.19 4.54 19.64
CA PRO A 9 6.62 3.62 20.67
C PRO A 9 7.60 4.23 21.70
N ALA A 10 8.37 5.25 21.33
CA ALA A 10 9.35 5.87 22.23
C ALA A 10 8.72 6.79 23.28
N THR A 11 7.61 7.46 22.97
CA THR A 11 6.96 8.46 23.84
C THR A 11 5.60 8.02 24.36
N GLY A 12 4.93 7.09 23.67
CA GLY A 12 3.54 6.71 23.95
C GLY A 12 2.51 7.72 23.46
N GLU A 13 2.92 8.74 22.71
CA GLU A 13 2.02 9.76 22.16
C GLU A 13 1.50 9.35 20.78
N VAL A 14 0.33 9.87 20.38
CA VAL A 14 -0.23 9.61 19.04
C VAL A 14 0.50 10.48 18.02
N TYR A 15 1.18 9.86 17.05
CA TYR A 15 1.93 10.57 16.00
C TYR A 15 1.14 10.72 14.69
N SER A 16 0.21 9.80 14.41
CA SER A 16 -0.67 9.88 13.24
C SER A 16 -1.95 9.06 13.41
N LEU A 17 -2.86 9.16 12.43
CA LEU A 17 -4.14 8.45 12.42
C LEU A 17 -4.22 7.51 11.21
N ILE A 18 -4.55 6.24 11.44
CA ILE A 18 -4.73 5.24 10.40
C ILE A 18 -6.23 5.11 10.09
N PRO A 19 -6.69 5.27 8.84
CA PRO A 19 -8.09 5.05 8.50
C PRO A 19 -8.55 3.63 8.84
N ASP A 20 -9.58 3.51 9.68
CA ASP A 20 -10.22 2.25 10.01
C ASP A 20 -11.24 1.91 8.91
N SER A 21 -10.73 1.22 7.88
CA SER A 21 -11.47 0.91 6.67
C SER A 21 -12.60 -0.09 6.96
N GLY A 22 -13.83 0.29 6.63
CA GLY A 22 -15.02 -0.51 6.90
C GLY A 22 -15.28 -1.59 5.85
N THR A 23 -16.35 -2.37 6.05
CA THR A 23 -16.75 -3.45 5.14
C THR A 23 -16.93 -2.97 3.68
N GLU A 24 -17.44 -1.76 3.48
CA GLU A 24 -17.62 -1.19 2.14
C GLU A 24 -16.29 -0.86 1.45
N ASP A 25 -15.31 -0.35 2.20
CA ASP A 25 -13.96 -0.05 1.68
C ASP A 25 -13.27 -1.34 1.25
N VAL A 26 -13.35 -2.37 2.09
CA VAL A 26 -12.82 -3.70 1.80
C VAL A 26 -13.51 -4.29 0.57
N ALA A 27 -14.85 -4.22 0.48
CA ALA A 27 -15.60 -4.71 -0.68
C ALA A 27 -15.16 -4.01 -1.97
N ARG A 28 -14.99 -2.68 -1.95
CA ARG A 28 -14.49 -1.92 -3.11
C ARG A 28 -13.08 -2.35 -3.52
N ALA A 29 -12.17 -2.54 -2.56
CA ALA A 29 -10.81 -3.00 -2.82
C ALA A 29 -10.80 -4.41 -3.44
N VAL A 30 -11.61 -5.33 -2.90
CA VAL A 30 -11.73 -6.70 -3.44
C VAL A 30 -12.29 -6.69 -4.86
N GLU A 31 -13.33 -5.91 -5.13
CA GLU A 31 -13.92 -5.83 -6.47
C GLU A 31 -12.95 -5.19 -7.48
N ALA A 32 -12.16 -4.19 -7.08
CA ALA A 32 -11.11 -3.64 -7.93
C ALA A 32 -10.03 -4.69 -8.26
N ALA A 33 -9.58 -5.46 -7.26
CA ALA A 33 -8.61 -6.53 -7.46
C ALA A 33 -9.13 -7.63 -8.38
N LYS A 34 -10.39 -8.07 -8.20
CA LYS A 34 -11.05 -9.04 -9.08
C LYS A 34 -11.14 -8.55 -10.53
N LYS A 35 -11.44 -7.27 -10.75
CA LYS A 35 -11.50 -6.67 -12.09
C LYS A 35 -10.13 -6.65 -12.78
N ALA A 36 -9.05 -6.42 -12.03
CA ALA A 36 -7.69 -6.41 -12.57
C ALA A 36 -7.11 -7.82 -12.80
N TYR A 37 -7.61 -8.84 -12.09
CA TYR A 37 -7.04 -10.18 -12.11
C TYR A 37 -6.99 -10.85 -13.50
N PRO A 38 -8.02 -10.78 -14.36
CA PRO A 38 -7.98 -11.44 -15.67
C PRO A 38 -6.80 -10.99 -16.54
N THR A 39 -6.49 -9.68 -16.56
CA THR A 39 -5.37 -9.16 -17.34
C THR A 39 -4.03 -9.39 -16.66
N TRP A 40 -3.98 -9.30 -15.32
CA TRP A 40 -2.75 -9.52 -14.56
C TRP A 40 -2.29 -10.99 -14.58
N SER A 41 -3.24 -11.93 -14.47
CA SER A 41 -2.95 -13.36 -14.36
C SER A 41 -2.37 -13.95 -15.66
N THR A 42 -2.68 -13.36 -16.82
CA THR A 42 -2.17 -13.79 -18.12
C THR A 42 -0.76 -13.31 -18.42
N LEU A 43 -0.22 -12.38 -17.63
CA LEU A 43 1.15 -11.89 -17.82
C LEU A 43 2.17 -13.00 -17.59
N THR A 44 3.26 -12.95 -18.33
CA THR A 44 4.44 -13.78 -18.10
C THR A 44 5.18 -13.34 -16.83
N ALA A 45 6.08 -14.19 -16.33
CA ALA A 45 6.96 -13.82 -15.22
C ALA A 45 7.83 -12.59 -15.54
N ALA A 46 8.29 -12.45 -16.78
CA ALA A 46 9.11 -11.32 -17.22
C ALA A 46 8.33 -9.99 -17.21
N GLU A 47 7.08 -10.01 -17.68
CA GLU A 47 6.21 -8.82 -17.67
C GLU A 47 5.87 -8.39 -16.24
N ARG A 48 5.54 -9.34 -15.35
CA ARG A 48 5.34 -9.03 -13.92
C ARG A 48 6.60 -8.48 -13.27
N SER A 49 7.77 -9.05 -13.59
CA SER A 49 9.06 -8.56 -13.09
C SER A 49 9.30 -7.10 -13.50
N LYS A 50 8.99 -6.73 -14.75
CA LYS A 50 9.09 -5.34 -15.22
C LYS A 50 8.24 -4.38 -14.38
N HIS A 51 7.02 -4.77 -14.01
CA HIS A 51 6.17 -3.95 -13.14
C HIS A 51 6.75 -3.81 -11.73
N LEU A 52 7.23 -4.90 -11.14
CA LEU A 52 7.84 -4.90 -9.80
C LEU A 52 9.12 -4.07 -9.75
N LEU A 53 9.99 -4.18 -10.77
CA LEU A 53 11.19 -3.35 -10.87
C LEU A 53 10.86 -1.87 -11.05
N ALA A 54 9.80 -1.54 -11.80
CA ALA A 54 9.35 -0.16 -11.90
C ALA A 54 8.90 0.39 -10.53
N VAL A 55 8.22 -0.40 -9.70
CA VAL A 55 7.87 -0.01 -8.32
C VAL A 55 9.14 0.16 -7.48
N ALA A 56 10.09 -0.77 -7.56
CA ALA A 56 11.35 -0.69 -6.82
C ALA A 56 12.13 0.59 -7.14
N HIS A 57 12.27 0.95 -8.42
CA HIS A 57 12.94 2.19 -8.81
C HIS A 57 12.23 3.43 -8.24
N ARG A 58 10.89 3.44 -8.18
CA ARG A 58 10.15 4.58 -7.58
C ARG A 58 10.34 4.68 -6.07
N ILE A 59 10.53 3.54 -5.39
CA ILE A 59 10.88 3.51 -3.97
C ILE A 59 12.30 4.07 -3.79
N GLU A 60 13.26 3.63 -4.60
CA GLU A 60 14.65 4.11 -4.58
C GLU A 60 14.75 5.63 -4.84
N GLU A 61 13.99 6.15 -5.81
CA GLU A 61 13.90 7.59 -6.10
C GLU A 61 13.42 8.43 -4.91
N ARG A 62 12.72 7.82 -3.94
CA ARG A 62 12.12 8.49 -2.77
C ARG A 62 12.62 7.92 -1.45
N MET A 63 13.76 7.25 -1.45
CA MET A 63 14.26 6.50 -0.30
C MET A 63 14.37 7.37 0.96
N ASP A 64 14.91 8.58 0.86
CA ASP A 64 15.08 9.47 2.00
C ASP A 64 13.74 9.93 2.60
N GLU A 65 12.75 10.19 1.76
CA GLU A 65 11.39 10.57 2.19
C GLU A 65 10.70 9.40 2.89
N LEU A 66 10.79 8.20 2.30
CA LEU A 66 10.19 6.99 2.87
C LEU A 66 10.87 6.59 4.18
N ALA A 67 12.19 6.71 4.27
CA ALA A 67 12.94 6.41 5.49
C ALA A 67 12.66 7.39 6.63
N ALA A 68 12.32 8.65 6.33
CA ALA A 68 11.92 9.62 7.34
C ALA A 68 10.48 9.43 7.84
N ALA A 69 9.66 8.63 7.14
CA ALA A 69 8.27 8.37 7.48
C ALA A 69 8.05 7.08 8.30
N GLU A 70 9.10 6.26 8.47
CA GLU A 70 9.14 5.06 9.33
C GLU A 70 9.72 5.39 10.71
#